data_AF-A0AAJ0PVE1-F1
#
_entry.id   AF-A0AAJ0PVE1-F1
#
_cell.length_a   1.000
_cell.length_b   1.000
_cell.length_c   1.000
_cell.angle_alpha   90.00
_cell.angle_beta   90.00
_cell.angle_gamma   90.00
#
_symmetry.space_group_name_H-M   'P 1'
#
loop_
_entity.id
_entity.type
_entity.pdbx_description
1 polymer ?
#
loop_
_entity_poly.entity_id
_entity_poly.type
_entity_poly.pdbx_seq_one_letter_code
_entity_poly.pdbx_strand_id
1 'polypeptide(L)'
;MVEHELLILAIQERWPDLVHGRDFWVAHPLDPATGEQSSDAFIAEWKCSVVPPYVGDLLTRAEQLRPIQAASKAREKRDTLLAASDWTQASDAPTDTKETWAAYRQALREIPQQPEFPMNIEWPVPPSNDVHRR
;
A
#
# COMPACT_ATOMS: atom_id res chain seq x y z
N MET A 1 4.17 -7.19 -14.68
CA MET A 1 3.64 -8.27 -13.84
C MET A 1 2.60 -7.65 -12.95
N VAL A 2 1.33 -7.89 -13.28
CA VAL A 2 0.19 -7.36 -12.54
C VAL A 2 -0.01 -8.21 -11.30
N GLU A 3 0.08 -7.58 -10.14
CA GLU A 3 -0.15 -8.22 -8.84
C GLU A 3 -1.64 -8.47 -8.61
N HIS A 4 -1.96 -9.43 -7.74
CA HIS A 4 -3.31 -9.78 -7.32
C HIS A 4 -4.18 -8.55 -7.00
N GLU A 5 -3.68 -7.69 -6.12
CA GLU A 5 -4.38 -6.49 -5.65
C GLU A 5 -4.62 -5.46 -6.76
N LEU A 6 -3.71 -5.35 -7.74
CA LEU A 6 -3.87 -4.38 -8.83
C LEU A 6 -4.98 -4.80 -9.79
N LEU A 7 -5.10 -6.11 -10.08
CA LEU A 7 -6.19 -6.61 -10.90
C LEU A 7 -7.55 -6.46 -10.19
N ILE A 8 -7.60 -6.69 -8.87
CA ILE A 8 -8.79 -6.41 -8.06
C ILE A 8 -9.19 -4.94 -8.17
N LEU A 9 -8.25 -4.02 -7.98
CA LEU A 9 -8.51 -2.59 -8.09
C LEU A 9 -9.02 -2.19 -9.47
N ALA A 10 -8.46 -2.74 -10.55
CA ALA A 10 -8.94 -2.46 -11.90
C ALA A 10 -10.37 -2.96 -12.15
N ILE A 11 -10.72 -4.13 -11.60
CA ILE A 11 -12.09 -4.67 -11.67
C ILE A 11 -13.04 -3.76 -10.87
N GLN A 12 -12.69 -3.41 -9.64
CA GLN A 12 -13.54 -2.61 -8.75
C GLN A 12 -13.63 -1.14 -9.17
N GLU A 13 -12.62 -0.58 -9.83
CA GLU A 13 -12.72 0.75 -10.44
C GLU A 13 -13.80 0.77 -11.52
N ARG A 14 -13.88 -0.29 -12.33
CA ARG A 14 -14.87 -0.40 -13.40
C ARG A 14 -16.25 -0.84 -12.89
N TRP A 15 -16.28 -1.67 -11.86
CA TRP A 15 -17.50 -2.16 -11.22
C TRP A 15 -17.41 -2.05 -9.69
N PRO A 16 -17.71 -0.87 -9.14
CA PRO A 16 -17.54 -0.59 -7.71
C PRO A 16 -18.47 -1.42 -6.80
N ASP A 17 -19.58 -1.94 -7.34
CA ASP A 17 -20.52 -2.77 -6.60
C ASP A 17 -20.09 -4.25 -6.52
N LEU A 18 -19.12 -4.68 -7.34
CA LEU A 18 -18.61 -6.05 -7.31
C LEU A 18 -17.59 -6.23 -6.19
N VAL A 19 -17.74 -7.32 -5.45
CA VAL A 19 -16.94 -7.66 -4.28
C VAL A 19 -16.07 -8.88 -4.60
N HIS A 20 -14.75 -8.70 -4.47
CA HIS A 20 -13.80 -9.80 -4.53
C HIS A 20 -14.09 -10.83 -3.42
N GLY A 21 -14.03 -12.12 -3.74
CA GLY A 21 -14.37 -13.21 -2.83
C GLY A 21 -15.88 -13.50 -2.71
N ARG A 22 -16.73 -12.73 -3.41
CA ARG A 22 -18.18 -12.99 -3.53
C ARG A 22 -18.63 -13.09 -4.98
N ASP A 23 -18.30 -12.06 -5.76
CA ASP A 23 -18.76 -11.90 -7.13
C ASP A 23 -17.68 -12.32 -8.14
N PHE A 24 -16.41 -12.22 -7.76
CA PHE A 24 -15.27 -12.66 -8.56
C PHE A 24 -14.08 -13.05 -7.67
N TRP A 25 -13.18 -13.88 -8.20
CA TRP A 25 -11.94 -14.28 -7.56
C TRP A 25 -10.77 -14.01 -8.49
N VAL A 26 -9.68 -13.49 -7.92
CA VAL A 26 -8.41 -13.28 -8.61
C VAL A 26 -7.41 -14.29 -8.08
N ALA A 27 -6.53 -14.77 -8.94
CA ALA A 27 -5.39 -15.61 -8.58
C ALA A 27 -4.16 -15.15 -9.36
N HIS A 28 -2.98 -15.63 -8.99
CA HIS A 28 -1.75 -15.43 -9.76
C HIS A 28 -0.89 -16.69 -9.70
N PRO A 29 -0.12 -16.99 -10.75
CA PRO A 29 0.82 -18.10 -10.73
C PRO A 29 1.93 -17.86 -9.72
N LEU A 30 2.39 -18.93 -9.07
CA LEU A 30 3.53 -18.93 -8.17
C LEU A 30 4.66 -19.79 -8.75
N ASP A 31 5.90 -19.36 -8.55
CA ASP A 31 7.07 -20.20 -8.72
C ASP A 31 7.08 -21.27 -7.62
N PRO A 32 7.18 -22.57 -7.95
CA PRO A 32 7.11 -23.64 -6.96
C PRO A 32 8.35 -23.74 -6.08
N ALA A 33 9.49 -23.17 -6.47
CA ALA A 33 10.72 -23.17 -5.70
C ALA A 33 10.80 -21.97 -4.74
N THR A 34 10.40 -20.77 -5.18
CA THR A 34 10.50 -19.55 -4.37
C THR A 34 9.20 -19.18 -3.66
N GLY A 35 8.05 -19.64 -4.17
CA GLY A 35 6.74 -19.21 -3.70
C GLY A 35 6.36 -17.78 -4.12
N GLU A 36 7.18 -17.14 -4.96
CA GLU A 36 6.92 -15.79 -5.47
C GLU A 36 6.02 -15.82 -6.69
N GLN A 37 5.34 -14.70 -6.97
CA GLN A 37 4.52 -14.58 -8.18
C GLN A 37 5.38 -14.71 -9.44
N SER A 38 4.94 -15.57 -10.38
CA SER A 38 5.71 -15.90 -11.59
C SER A 38 5.12 -15.36 -12.90
N SER A 39 3.86 -14.89 -12.90
CA SER A 39 3.23 -14.26 -14.06
C SER A 39 2.09 -13.33 -13.64
N ASP A 40 1.44 -12.67 -14.58
CA ASP A 40 0.31 -11.76 -14.30
C ASP A 40 -0.83 -12.46 -13.55
N ALA A 41 -1.48 -11.72 -12.66
CA ALA A 41 -2.72 -12.13 -12.04
C ALA A 41 -3.82 -12.34 -13.10
N PHE A 42 -4.76 -13.23 -12.82
CA PHE A 42 -5.88 -13.55 -13.69
C PHE A 42 -7.17 -13.73 -12.87
N ILE A 43 -8.31 -13.62 -13.55
CA ILE A 43 -9.63 -13.90 -12.95
C ILE A 43 -9.79 -15.42 -12.89
N ALA A 44 -9.80 -15.98 -11.68
CA ALA A 44 -10.00 -17.41 -11.45
C ALA A 44 -11.47 -17.79 -11.58
N GLU A 45 -12.37 -16.95 -11.07
CA GLU A 45 -13.82 -17.17 -11.16
C GLU A 45 -14.56 -15.84 -11.33
N TRP A 46 -15.67 -15.89 -12.09
CA TRP A 46 -16.57 -14.76 -12.31
C TRP A 46 -18.02 -15.22 -12.07
N LYS A 47 -18.60 -14.83 -10.94
CA LYS A 47 -19.91 -15.30 -10.44
C LYS A 47 -20.90 -14.14 -10.30
N CYS A 48 -20.95 -13.24 -11.28
CA CYS A 48 -21.96 -12.20 -11.34
C CYS A 48 -22.64 -12.14 -12.72
N SER A 49 -23.73 -11.38 -12.81
CA SER A 49 -24.52 -11.25 -14.05
C SER A 49 -23.90 -10.31 -15.09
N VAL A 50 -22.82 -9.61 -14.74
CA VAL A 50 -22.12 -8.72 -15.66
C VAL A 50 -21.29 -9.56 -16.64
N VAL A 51 -21.33 -9.22 -17.93
CA VAL A 51 -20.46 -9.88 -18.91
C VAL A 51 -19.01 -9.49 -18.62
N PRO A 52 -18.10 -10.46 -18.40
CA PRO A 52 -16.71 -10.16 -18.10
C PRO A 52 -16.05 -9.46 -19.29
N PRO A 53 -15.19 -8.46 -19.06
CA PRO A 53 -14.47 -7.78 -20.13
C PRO A 53 -13.35 -8.66 -20.67
N TYR A 54 -12.68 -8.19 -21.71
CA TYR A 54 -11.38 -8.75 -22.07
C TYR A 54 -10.37 -8.50 -20.95
N VAL A 55 -9.73 -9.57 -20.47
CA VAL A 55 -8.79 -9.50 -19.33
C VAL A 55 -7.58 -8.63 -19.67
N GLY A 56 -7.12 -8.60 -20.92
CA GLY A 56 -5.99 -7.75 -21.32
C GLY A 56 -6.23 -6.25 -21.10
N ASP A 57 -7.48 -5.78 -21.22
CA ASP A 57 -7.83 -4.38 -20.92
C ASP A 57 -7.73 -4.11 -19.41
N LEU A 58 -8.15 -5.07 -18.59
CA LEU A 58 -8.03 -4.97 -17.14
C LEU A 58 -6.58 -4.99 -16.68
N LEU A 59 -5.73 -5.83 -17.28
CA LEU A 59 -4.29 -5.86 -16.98
C LEU A 59 -3.63 -4.53 -17.34
N THR A 60 -3.97 -3.98 -18.52
CA THR A 60 -3.50 -2.66 -18.94
C THR A 60 -3.93 -1.58 -17.95
N ARG A 61 -5.20 -1.60 -17.53
CA ARG A 61 -5.69 -0.63 -16.55
C ARG A 61 -5.05 -0.81 -15.18
N ALA A 62 -4.84 -2.04 -14.73
CA ALA A 62 -4.20 -2.37 -13.47
C ALA A 62 -2.78 -1.79 -13.38
N GLU A 63 -2.00 -1.85 -14.46
CA GLU A 63 -0.68 -1.22 -14.51
C GLU A 63 -0.77 0.32 -14.39
N GLN A 64 -1.78 0.96 -14.99
CA GLN A 64 -1.99 2.40 -14.85
C GLN A 64 -2.40 2.82 -13.43
N LEU A 65 -3.04 1.92 -12.68
CA LEU A 65 -3.42 2.13 -11.28
C LEU A 65 -2.26 1.93 -10.31
N ARG A 66 -1.15 1.31 -10.74
CA ARG A 66 0.02 1.05 -9.90
C ARG A 66 0.52 2.27 -9.12
N PRO A 67 0.77 3.45 -9.73
CA PRO A 67 1.19 4.63 -8.96
C PRO A 67 0.14 5.09 -7.95
N ILE A 68 -1.16 4.96 -8.28
CA ILE A 68 -2.25 5.36 -7.38
C ILE A 68 -2.29 4.43 -6.16
N GLN A 69 -2.19 3.11 -6.37
CA GLN A 69 -2.13 2.13 -5.29
C GLN A 69 -0.88 2.31 -4.43
N ALA A 70 0.28 2.50 -5.06
CA ALA A 70 1.55 2.73 -4.36
C ALA A 70 1.47 3.99 -3.48
N ALA A 71 0.88 5.08 -3.99
CA ALA A 71 0.67 6.30 -3.23
C ALA A 71 -0.26 6.10 -2.03
N SER A 72 -1.35 5.32 -2.18
CA SER A 72 -2.26 5.00 -1.07
C SER A 72 -1.53 4.22 0.02
N LYS A 73 -0.87 3.11 -0.35
CA LYS A 73 -0.10 2.26 0.57
C LYS A 73 1.00 3.04 1.28
N ALA A 74 1.68 3.94 0.57
CA ALA A 74 2.69 4.81 1.16
C ALA A 74 2.07 5.77 2.19
N ARG A 75 0.93 6.39 1.90
CA ARG A 75 0.25 7.28 2.85
C ARG A 75 -0.25 6.51 4.08
N GLU A 76 -0.81 5.32 3.90
CA GLU A 76 -1.23 4.44 5.01
C GLU A 76 -0.05 4.06 5.91
N LYS A 77 1.10 3.69 5.31
CA LYS A 77 2.33 3.41 6.06
C LYS A 77 2.82 4.64 6.83
N ARG A 78 2.82 5.82 6.19
CA ARG A 78 3.16 7.09 6.85
C ARG A 78 2.24 7.33 8.05
N ASP A 79 0.93 7.18 7.87
CA ASP A 79 -0.05 7.45 8.93
C ASP A 79 0.10 6.47 10.08
N THR A 80 0.43 5.19 9.79
CA THR A 80 0.76 4.19 10.79
C THR A 80 2.02 4.55 11.59
N LEU A 81 3.08 5.02 10.94
CA LEU A 81 4.32 5.44 11.60
C LEU A 81 4.15 6.73 12.42
N LEU A 82 3.31 7.66 11.95
CA LEU A 82 2.89 8.81 12.74
C LEU A 82 2.13 8.35 13.98
N ALA A 83 1.09 7.52 13.84
CA ALA A 83 0.34 7.01 14.99
C ALA A 83 1.26 6.28 16.00
N ALA A 84 2.19 5.45 15.52
CA ALA A 84 3.14 4.73 16.36
C ALA A 84 4.12 5.65 17.13
N SER A 85 4.29 6.89 16.70
CA SER A 85 5.15 7.90 17.34
C SER A 85 4.37 9.01 18.04
N ASP A 86 3.04 8.91 18.16
CA ASP A 86 2.21 9.97 18.77
C ASP A 86 2.52 10.19 20.26
N TRP A 87 2.86 9.14 21.00
CA TRP A 87 3.23 9.21 22.41
C TRP A 87 4.40 10.18 22.67
N THR A 88 5.28 10.38 21.68
CA THR A 88 6.45 11.28 21.78
C THR A 88 6.05 12.76 21.78
N GLN A 89 4.82 13.06 21.35
CA GLN A 89 4.30 14.42 21.22
C GLN A 89 3.23 14.73 22.28
N ALA A 90 2.91 13.77 23.15
CA ALA A 90 1.94 13.95 24.22
C ALA A 90 2.40 15.05 25.20
N SER A 91 1.46 15.72 25.87
CA SER A 91 1.78 16.86 26.76
C SER A 91 2.74 16.47 27.88
N ASP A 92 2.63 15.24 28.38
CA ASP A 92 3.43 14.60 29.41
C ASP A 92 4.78 14.05 28.93
N ALA A 93 5.03 13.98 27.62
CA ALA A 93 6.31 13.51 27.09
C ALA A 93 7.45 14.48 27.47
N PRO A 94 8.64 13.96 27.84
CA PRO A 94 9.81 14.78 28.12
C PRO A 94 10.16 15.68 26.92
N THR A 95 10.64 16.91 27.18
CA THR A 95 11.00 17.87 26.13
C THR A 95 12.04 17.30 25.16
N ASP A 96 13.05 16.61 25.69
CA ASP A 96 14.09 15.96 24.87
C ASP A 96 13.51 14.89 23.92
N THR A 97 12.51 14.14 24.38
CA THR A 97 11.78 13.18 23.53
C THR A 97 11.00 13.90 22.43
N LYS A 98 10.30 15.00 22.75
CA LYS A 98 9.57 15.80 21.75
C LYS A 98 10.49 16.33 20.67
N GLU A 99 11.61 16.94 21.07
CA GLU A 99 12.59 17.54 20.16
C GLU A 99 13.25 16.49 19.28
N THR A 100 13.69 15.37 19.87
CA THR A 100 14.32 14.26 19.14
C THR A 100 13.40 13.67 18.06
N TRP A 101 12.10 13.54 18.35
CA TRP A 101 11.14 12.94 17.42
C TRP A 101 10.48 13.93 16.44
N ALA A 102 10.61 15.23 16.67
CA ALA A 102 10.01 16.26 15.82
C ALA A 102 10.50 16.17 14.37
N ALA A 103 11.82 16.03 14.18
CA ALA A 103 12.43 15.91 12.85
C ALA A 103 11.96 14.64 12.12
N TYR A 104 11.92 13.49 12.80
CA TYR A 104 11.43 12.24 12.25
C TYR A 104 9.97 12.35 11.77
N ARG A 105 9.09 12.89 12.62
CA ARG A 105 7.67 13.04 12.28
C ARG A 105 7.44 14.07 11.18
N GLN A 106 8.27 15.11 11.10
CA GLN A 106 8.22 16.06 9.99
C GLN A 106 8.61 15.39 8.67
N ALA A 107 9.72 14.65 8.66
CA ALA A 107 10.17 13.89 7.49
C ALA A 107 9.11 12.89 7.01
N LEU A 108 8.38 12.21 7.93
CA LEU A 108 7.25 11.35 7.57
C LEU A 108 6.15 12.12 6.83
N ARG A 109 5.76 13.32 7.31
CA ARG A 109 4.71 14.13 6.67
C ARG A 109 5.12 14.61 5.28
N GLU A 110 6.41 14.81 5.05
CA GLU A 110 6.98 15.28 3.80
C GLU A 110 7.17 14.17 2.75
N ILE A 111 6.93 12.89 3.09
CA ILE A 111 7.04 11.75 2.15
C ILE A 111 6.33 11.98 0.80
N PRO A 112 5.07 12.48 0.74
CA PRO A 112 4.40 12.73 -0.53
C PRO A 112 5.05 13.83 -1.40
N GLN A 113 6.00 14.58 -0.84
CA GLN A 113 6.75 15.64 -1.52
C GLN A 113 8.11 15.15 -2.03
N GLN A 114 8.49 13.90 -1.76
CA GLN A 114 9.73 13.34 -2.27
C GLN A 114 9.71 13.24 -3.80
N PRO A 115 10.83 13.49 -4.51
CA PRO A 115 10.89 13.51 -5.97
C PRO A 115 10.47 12.20 -6.64
N GLU A 116 10.72 11.06 -6.01
CA GLU A 116 10.43 9.72 -6.56
C GLU A 116 9.16 9.09 -5.98
N PHE A 117 8.39 9.85 -5.20
CA PHE A 117 7.09 9.41 -4.71
C PHE A 117 6.14 9.11 -5.88
N PRO A 118 5.39 7.99 -5.86
CA PRO A 118 5.29 6.98 -4.81
C PRO A 118 6.13 5.71 -5.03
N MET A 119 6.95 5.68 -6.08
CA MET A 119 7.59 4.46 -6.57
C MET A 119 8.90 4.14 -5.83
N ASN A 120 9.65 5.16 -5.45
CA ASN A 120 10.83 5.02 -4.60
C ASN A 120 10.74 6.04 -3.46
N ILE A 121 10.71 5.56 -2.21
CA ILE A 121 10.50 6.39 -1.03
C ILE A 121 11.63 6.14 -0.05
N GLU A 122 12.31 7.22 0.34
CA GLU A 122 13.26 7.20 1.43
C GLU A 122 12.52 7.39 2.76
N TRP A 123 12.40 6.31 3.52
CA TRP A 123 11.74 6.35 4.83
C TRP A 123 12.70 6.87 5.89
N PRO A 124 12.33 7.88 6.70
CA PRO A 124 13.17 8.33 7.78
C PRO A 124 13.38 7.20 8.80
N VAL A 125 14.55 7.16 9.42
CA VAL A 125 14.88 6.19 10.47
C VAL A 125 14.39 6.76 11.81
N PRO A 126 13.60 6.03 12.61
CA PRO A 126 13.19 6.49 13.92
C PRO A 126 14.43 6.69 14.82
N PRO A 127 14.45 7.72 15.67
CA PRO A 127 15.58 7.95 16.56
C PRO A 127 15.71 6.82 17.58
N SER A 128 16.95 6.36 17.79
CA SER A 128 17.30 5.29 18.74
C SER A 128 17.31 5.77 20.19
N ASN A 129 16.22 6.33 20.70
CA ASN A 129 16.07 6.63 22.12
C ASN A 129 15.10 5.63 22.75
N ASP A 130 15.55 4.39 22.85
CA ASP A 130 14.86 3.34 23.61
C ASP A 130 15.24 3.43 25.09
N VAL A 131 14.82 4.52 25.75
CA VAL A 131 15.01 4.64 27.21
C VAL A 131 13.77 4.14 27.96
N HIS A 132 12.60 4.04 27.31
CA HIS A 132 11.32 3.81 27.97
C HIS A 132 10.38 2.76 27.34
N ARG A 133 10.76 1.96 26.33
CA ARG A 133 10.01 0.71 26.08
C ARG A 133 10.45 -0.36 27.07
N ARG A 134 9.85 -0.34 28.25
CA ARG A 134 9.73 -1.51 29.12
C ARG A 134 8.27 -1.86 29.30
#